data_AF-A0A4C2ENM4-F1
#
_entry.id   AF-A0A4C2ENM4-F1
#
_cell.length_a   1.000
_cell.length_b   1.000
_cell.length_c   1.000
_cell.angle_alpha   90.00
_cell.angle_beta   90.00
_cell.angle_gamma   90.00
#
_symmetry.space_group_name_H-M   'P 1'
#
loop_
_entity.id
_entity.type
_entity.pdbx_description
1 polymer ?
#
loop_
_entity_poly.entity_id
_entity_poly.type
_entity_poly.pdbx_seq_one_letter_code
_entity_poly.pdbx_strand_id
1 'polypeptide(L)'
;MTRLVEDEDVDTELVLTESVVDALRETYTDGFAKLSAADDLDIYETSEPMHYAIWTAESPDRTVSGMVVYSDSGVAGVINNDTEAMNEWAREEYERYKRSARSLD
;
A
#
# COMPACT_ATOMS: atom_id res chain seq x y z
N MET A 1 -9.26 -0.12 -11.58
CA MET A 1 -8.48 0.18 -10.38
C MET A 1 -7.02 0.38 -10.79
N THR A 2 -6.78 1.25 -11.76
CA THR A 2 -5.50 1.34 -12.51
C THR A 2 -5.09 2.80 -12.73
N ARG A 3 -5.73 3.74 -12.01
CA ARG A 3 -5.61 5.19 -12.24
C ARG A 3 -5.22 5.92 -10.96
N LEU A 4 -4.39 5.30 -10.13
CA LEU A 4 -3.83 5.96 -8.94
C LEU A 4 -2.36 6.36 -9.15
N VAL A 5 -1.68 5.85 -10.18
CA VAL A 5 -0.23 6.00 -10.41
C VAL A 5 0.06 6.64 -11.79
N GLU A 6 -0.86 7.46 -12.31
CA GLU A 6 -0.67 8.15 -13.61
C GLU A 6 -0.54 9.68 -13.46
N ASP A 7 -0.50 10.21 -12.23
CA ASP A 7 -0.12 11.60 -11.99
C ASP A 7 1.39 11.64 -11.72
N GLU A 8 2.15 12.32 -12.57
CA GLU A 8 3.63 12.36 -12.61
C GLU A 8 4.28 13.07 -11.39
N ASP A 9 3.55 13.26 -10.29
CA ASP A 9 4.00 14.00 -9.09
C ASP A 9 3.59 13.28 -7.78
N VAL A 10 3.41 11.96 -7.78
CA VAL A 10 3.06 11.18 -6.58
C VAL A 10 4.03 10.03 -6.36
N ASP A 11 4.97 10.23 -5.43
CA ASP A 11 5.78 9.15 -4.88
C ASP A 11 4.88 8.13 -4.17
N THR A 12 4.96 6.87 -4.59
CA THR A 12 4.12 5.80 -4.04
C THR A 12 4.98 4.69 -3.46
N GLU A 13 4.62 4.23 -2.26
CA GLU A 13 5.24 3.06 -1.65
C GLU A 13 4.20 2.02 -1.25
N LEU A 14 4.44 0.75 -1.61
CA LEU A 14 3.53 -0.36 -1.34
C LEU A 14 4.24 -1.47 -0.57
N VAL A 15 3.69 -1.87 0.58
CA VAL A 15 4.08 -3.11 1.26
C VAL A 15 2.98 -4.15 1.04
N LEU A 16 3.30 -5.23 0.35
CA LEU A 16 2.36 -6.26 -0.07
C LEU A 16 2.72 -7.61 0.55
N THR A 17 1.73 -8.45 0.82
CA THR A 17 1.98 -9.84 1.21
C THR A 17 2.43 -10.66 -0.01
N GLU A 18 3.22 -11.72 0.24
CA GLU A 18 3.66 -12.68 -0.80
C GLU A 18 2.49 -13.13 -1.70
N SER A 19 1.36 -13.48 -1.09
CA SER A 19 0.15 -13.92 -1.80
C SER A 19 -0.42 -12.87 -2.77
N VAL A 20 -0.30 -11.58 -2.45
CA VAL A 20 -0.77 -10.50 -3.32
C VAL A 20 0.23 -10.29 -4.46
N VAL A 21 1.53 -10.35 -4.18
CA VAL A 21 2.58 -10.25 -5.20
C VAL A 21 2.45 -11.38 -6.21
N ASP A 22 2.27 -12.62 -5.76
CA ASP A 22 2.07 -13.78 -6.62
C ASP A 22 0.82 -13.64 -7.49
N ALA A 23 -0.31 -13.23 -6.90
CA ALA A 23 -1.54 -12.99 -7.65
C ALA A 23 -1.39 -11.89 -8.72
N LEU A 24 -0.63 -10.83 -8.43
CA LEU A 24 -0.34 -9.76 -9.39
C LEU A 24 0.57 -10.24 -10.52
N ARG A 25 1.61 -11.01 -10.21
CA ARG A 25 2.52 -11.61 -11.22
C ARG A 25 1.79 -12.58 -12.15
N GLU A 26 0.88 -13.39 -11.61
CA GLU A 26 0.09 -14.36 -12.38
C GLU A 26 -0.99 -13.69 -13.23
N THR A 27 -1.71 -12.72 -12.67
CA THR A 27 -2.88 -12.12 -13.33
C THR A 27 -2.47 -11.00 -14.30
N TYR A 28 -1.40 -10.27 -13.99
CA TYR A 28 -1.00 -9.06 -14.71
C TYR A 28 0.50 -9.04 -15.01
N THR A 29 1.08 -10.14 -15.50
CA THR A 29 2.55 -10.29 -15.68
C THR A 29 3.22 -9.07 -16.33
N ASP A 30 2.75 -8.63 -17.50
CA ASP A 30 3.33 -7.47 -18.21
C ASP A 30 3.05 -6.14 -17.50
N GLY A 31 1.94 -6.03 -16.77
CA GLY A 31 1.57 -4.83 -16.02
C GLY A 31 2.38 -4.69 -14.74
N PHE A 32 2.53 -5.78 -14.00
CA PHE A 32 3.32 -5.82 -12.78
C PHE A 32 4.79 -5.55 -13.06
N ALA A 33 5.36 -6.15 -14.13
CA ALA A 33 6.74 -5.87 -14.53
C ALA A 33 6.97 -4.39 -14.89
N LYS A 34 5.97 -3.71 -15.45
CA LYS A 34 6.04 -2.26 -15.72
C LYS A 34 5.90 -1.42 -14.45
N LEU A 35 4.98 -1.80 -13.56
CA LEU A 35 4.78 -1.14 -12.26
C LEU A 35 6.05 -1.22 -11.41
N SER A 36 6.67 -2.40 -11.28
CA SER A 36 7.92 -2.58 -10.53
C SER A 36 9.12 -1.87 -11.14
N ALA A 37 9.01 -1.35 -12.36
CA ALA A 37 10.08 -0.62 -13.04
C ALA A 37 9.79 0.88 -13.14
N ALA A 38 8.72 1.37 -12.52
CA ALA A 38 8.40 2.80 -12.48
C ALA A 38 9.24 3.50 -11.40
N ASP A 39 9.85 4.63 -11.75
CA ASP A 39 10.76 5.35 -10.85
C ASP A 39 10.05 5.95 -9.61
N ASP A 40 8.74 6.23 -9.71
CA ASP A 40 7.93 6.83 -8.64
C ASP A 40 7.18 5.79 -7.79
N LEU A 41 7.55 4.50 -7.89
CA LEU A 41 6.90 3.41 -7.16
C LEU A 41 7.90 2.43 -6.54
N ASP A 42 7.97 2.43 -5.21
CA ASP A 42 8.68 1.41 -4.45
C ASP A 42 7.72 0.28 -4.03
N ILE A 43 8.06 -0.97 -4.36
CA ILE A 43 7.27 -2.14 -3.96
C ILE A 43 8.09 -3.03 -3.03
N TYR A 44 7.54 -3.29 -1.85
CA TYR A 44 8.10 -4.17 -0.85
C TYR A 44 7.20 -5.40 -0.65
N GLU A 45 7.81 -6.55 -0.41
CA GLU A 45 7.12 -7.79 -0.08
C GLU A 45 7.40 -8.19 1.37
N THR A 46 6.34 -8.50 2.12
CA THR A 46 6.43 -9.01 3.49
C THR A 46 5.79 -10.39 3.63
N SER A 47 6.38 -11.22 4.48
CA SER A 47 5.80 -12.49 4.94
C SER A 47 4.92 -12.32 6.18
N GLU A 48 4.86 -11.11 6.76
CA GLU A 48 4.01 -10.85 7.92
C GLU A 48 2.52 -10.86 7.52
N PRO A 49 1.64 -11.51 8.32
CA PRO A 49 0.22 -11.49 8.05
C PRO A 49 -0.36 -10.08 8.24
N MET A 50 -1.19 -9.66 7.28
CA MET A 50 -1.94 -8.41 7.31
C MET A 50 -3.42 -8.70 7.51
N HIS A 51 -3.99 -8.26 8.64
CA HIS A 51 -5.41 -8.44 8.95
C HIS A 51 -6.29 -7.28 8.45
N TYR A 52 -5.65 -6.22 7.99
CA TYR A 52 -6.24 -5.00 7.44
C TYR A 52 -5.18 -4.36 6.54
N ALA A 53 -5.59 -3.49 5.62
CA ALA A 53 -4.66 -2.60 4.94
C ALA A 53 -4.71 -1.21 5.56
N ILE A 54 -3.57 -0.53 5.56
CA ILE A 54 -3.46 0.88 5.91
C ILE A 54 -3.14 1.64 4.62
N TRP A 55 -3.67 2.85 4.49
CA TRP A 55 -3.25 3.79 3.48
C TRP A 55 -3.02 5.15 4.12
N THR A 56 -2.06 5.90 3.58
CA THR A 56 -1.79 7.29 3.92
C THR A 56 -1.66 8.05 2.61
N ALA A 57 -2.38 9.16 2.49
CA ALA A 57 -2.18 10.10 1.40
C ALA A 57 -1.74 11.43 2.00
N GLU A 58 -0.64 11.95 1.47
CA GLU A 58 -0.06 13.21 1.90
C GLU A 58 -0.20 14.26 0.80
N SER A 59 -0.54 15.47 1.19
CA SER A 59 -0.58 16.65 0.34
C SER A 59 0.02 17.82 1.11
N PRO A 60 0.44 18.90 0.44
CA PRO A 60 1.02 20.06 1.12
C PRO A 60 0.13 20.63 2.24
N ASP A 61 -1.19 20.48 2.12
CA ASP A 61 -2.16 21.06 3.05
C ASP A 61 -2.70 20.07 4.10
N ARG A 62 -2.57 18.75 3.85
CA ARG A 62 -3.21 17.73 4.70
C ARG A 62 -2.63 16.34 4.50
N THR A 63 -2.53 15.60 5.60
CA THR A 63 -2.34 14.14 5.62
C THR A 63 -3.63 13.47 6.05
N VAL A 64 -4.03 12.44 5.31
CA VAL A 64 -5.18 11.59 5.66
C VAL A 64 -4.74 10.15 5.62
N SER A 65 -4.96 9.44 6.72
CA SER A 65 -4.78 8.00 6.79
C SER A 65 -6.11 7.28 6.96
N GLY A 66 -6.10 6.01 6.57
CA GLY A 66 -7.23 5.15 6.73
C GLY A 66 -6.86 3.68 6.81
N MET A 67 -7.87 2.88 7.14
CA MET A 67 -7.76 1.44 7.25
C MET A 67 -8.87 0.77 6.45
N VAL A 68 -8.49 -0.24 5.67
CA VAL A 68 -9.43 -1.14 5.00
C VAL A 68 -9.55 -2.40 5.84
N VAL A 69 -10.76 -2.69 6.31
CA VAL A 69 -11.07 -3.88 7.08
C VAL A 69 -11.63 -4.94 6.15
N TYR A 70 -11.14 -6.17 6.28
CA TYR A 70 -11.58 -7.32 5.50
C TYR A 70 -12.57 -8.20 6.28
N SER A 71 -13.44 -8.88 5.55
CA SER A 71 -14.26 -10.01 5.99
C SER A 71 -14.00 -11.22 5.11
N ASP A 72 -14.60 -12.36 5.46
CA ASP A 72 -14.54 -13.60 4.66
C ASP A 72 -15.03 -13.42 3.20
N SER A 73 -15.77 -12.35 2.93
CA SER A 73 -16.35 -12.04 1.60
C SER A 73 -15.66 -10.87 0.88
N GLY A 74 -14.55 -10.34 1.39
CA GLY A 74 -13.83 -9.20 0.80
C GLY A 74 -13.76 -7.98 1.72
N VAL A 75 -13.87 -6.77 1.18
CA VAL A 75 -13.81 -5.54 2.00
C VAL A 75 -15.09 -5.40 2.83
N ALA A 76 -14.93 -5.37 4.15
CA ALA A 76 -16.01 -5.12 5.10
C ALA A 76 -16.31 -3.63 5.24
N GLY A 77 -15.28 -2.78 5.16
CA GLY A 77 -15.42 -1.34 5.28
C GLY A 77 -14.09 -0.60 5.25
N VAL A 78 -14.20 0.72 5.19
CA VAL A 78 -13.05 1.64 5.23
C VAL A 78 -13.28 2.65 6.34
N ILE A 79 -12.24 2.88 7.13
CA ILE A 79 -12.20 3.91 8.16
C ILE A 79 -11.22 4.98 7.69
N ASN A 80 -11.67 6.22 7.55
CA ASN A 80 -10.83 7.36 7.20
C ASN A 80 -10.79 8.32 8.38
N ASN A 81 -9.60 8.71 8.80
CA ASN A 81 -9.41 9.57 9.95
C ASN A 81 -8.16 10.42 9.74
N ASP A 82 -8.33 11.73 9.77
CA ASP A 82 -7.32 12.75 9.52
C ASP A 82 -6.78 13.38 10.80
N THR A 83 -7.08 12.80 11.96
CA THR A 83 -6.48 13.23 13.22
C THR A 83 -4.99 12.92 13.22
N GLU A 84 -4.21 13.79 13.87
CA GLU A 84 -2.77 13.62 14.02
C GLU A 84 -2.41 12.26 14.61
N ALA A 85 -3.16 11.81 15.64
CA ALA A 85 -2.96 10.50 16.26
C ALA A 85 -3.18 9.33 15.29
N MET A 86 -4.14 9.41 14.37
CA MET A 86 -4.33 8.37 13.35
C MET A 86 -3.17 8.38 12.35
N ASN A 87 -2.76 9.55 11.88
CA ASN A 87 -1.69 9.68 10.91
C ASN A 87 -0.35 9.19 11.48
N GLU A 88 -0.06 9.50 12.75
CA GLU A 88 1.13 9.01 13.46
C GLU A 88 1.10 7.48 13.58
N TRP A 89 -0.01 6.90 14.04
CA TRP A 89 -0.18 5.46 14.13
C TRP A 89 -0.04 4.76 12.77
N ALA A 90 -0.67 5.29 11.73
CA ALA A 90 -0.63 4.71 10.38
C ALA A 90 0.80 4.69 9.82
N ARG A 91 1.56 5.77 10.04
CA ARG A 91 2.99 5.85 9.68
C ARG A 91 3.81 4.82 10.43
N GLU A 92 3.62 4.67 11.74
CA GLU A 92 4.35 3.68 12.55
C GLU A 92 4.07 2.25 12.12
N GLU A 93 2.82 1.92 11.80
CA GLU A 93 2.43 0.60 11.33
C GLU A 93 2.97 0.31 9.92
N TYR A 94 2.93 1.28 9.01
CA TYR A 94 3.59 1.16 7.70
C TYR A 94 5.08 0.88 7.85
N GLU A 95 5.79 1.69 8.65
CA GLU A 95 7.21 1.53 8.93
C GLU A 95 7.53 0.18 9.58
N ARG A 96 6.64 -0.33 10.44
CA ARG A 96 6.80 -1.66 11.04
C ARG A 96 6.80 -2.76 9.97
N TYR A 97 5.84 -2.75 9.06
CA TYR A 97 5.76 -3.73 7.97
C TYR A 97 6.91 -3.57 6.98
N LYS A 98 7.30 -2.33 6.66
CA LYS A 98 8.41 -2.04 5.74
C LYS A 98 9.74 -2.55 6.27
N ARG A 99 10.03 -2.39 7.58
CA ARG A 99 11.29 -2.82 8.20
C ARG A 99 11.58 -4.33 8.08
N SER A 100 10.55 -5.16 8.01
CA SER A 100 10.68 -6.62 7.84
C SER A 100 10.47 -7.08 6.39
N ALA A 101 10.09 -6.17 5.50
CA ALA A 101 9.85 -6.45 4.10
C ALA A 101 11.17 -6.44 3.30
N ARG A 102 11.13 -7.06 2.12
CA ARG A 102 12.19 -7.00 1.11
C ARG A 102 11.75 -6.13 -0.06
N SER A 103 12.65 -5.31 -0.60
CA SER A 103 12.37 -4.58 -1.83
C SER A 103 12.24 -5.54 -3.02
N LEU A 104 11.38 -5.19 -3.97
CA LEU A 104 11.15 -5.95 -5.21
C LEU A 104 11.77 -5.29 -6.46
N ASP A 105 12.59 -4.26 -6.28
CA ASP A 105 13.35 -3.57 -7.33
C ASP A 105 14.33 -4.47 -8.10
#